data_AF-A0A1Q5P2W1-F1
#
_entry.id   AF-A0A1Q5P2W1-F1
#
_cell.length_a   1.000
_cell.length_b   1.000
_cell.length_c   1.000
_cell.angle_alpha   90.00
_cell.angle_beta   90.00
_cell.angle_gamma   90.00
#
_symmetry.space_group_name_H-M   'P 1'
#
loop_
_entity.id
_entity.type
_entity.pdbx_description
1 polymer ?
#
loop_
_entity_poly.entity_id
_entity_poly.type
_entity_poly.pdbx_seq_one_letter_code
_entity_poly.pdbx_strand_id
1 'polypeptide(L)'
;MSAVAEKVTYEWLHTVDKITHELLNGDFGYQEVHFIEEEILPGEGASYVGFIYNAKGHFGKNDKVSVFSHDGFTFEIRKHNDLGFDDLEGRFTL
;
A
#
# COMPACT_ATOMS: atom_id res chain seq x y z
N MET A 1 8.83 -10.00 -26.39
CA MET A 1 8.41 -9.66 -25.02
C MET A 1 6.91 -9.92 -24.94
N SER A 2 6.45 -10.69 -23.94
CA SER A 2 5.08 -11.21 -23.90
C SER A 2 4.11 -10.12 -23.46
N ALA A 3 3.03 -9.92 -24.21
CA ALA A 3 1.93 -9.00 -23.87
C ALA A 3 1.32 -9.26 -22.48
N VAL A 4 1.55 -10.45 -21.90
CA VAL A 4 1.15 -10.80 -20.54
C VAL A 4 1.99 -10.05 -19.50
N ALA A 5 3.30 -9.89 -19.72
CA ALA A 5 4.19 -9.20 -18.79
C ALA A 5 3.89 -7.69 -18.75
N GLU A 6 3.58 -7.09 -19.92
CA GLU A 6 3.17 -5.68 -20.04
C GLU A 6 1.80 -5.42 -19.42
N LYS A 7 0.85 -6.35 -19.56
CA LYS A 7 -0.49 -6.21 -18.98
C LYS A 7 -0.46 -6.27 -17.45
N VAL A 8 0.32 -7.18 -16.88
CA VAL A 8 0.48 -7.32 -15.42
C VAL A 8 1.16 -6.07 -14.83
N THR A 9 2.19 -5.53 -15.49
CA THR A 9 2.84 -4.28 -15.03
C THR A 9 1.91 -3.07 -15.11
N TYR A 10 1.06 -2.99 -16.13
CA TYR A 10 0.09 -1.88 -16.27
C TYR A 10 -1.02 -1.93 -15.22
N GLU A 11 -1.59 -3.10 -14.95
CA GLU A 11 -2.61 -3.29 -13.90
C GLU A 11 -2.04 -3.01 -12.50
N TRP A 12 -0.78 -3.36 -12.26
CA TRP A 12 -0.05 -3.05 -11.03
C TRP A 12 0.21 -1.55 -10.84
N LEU A 13 0.70 -0.85 -11.87
CA LEU A 13 0.92 0.59 -11.82
C LEU A 13 -0.38 1.35 -11.52
N HIS A 14 -1.48 0.94 -12.16
CA HIS A 14 -2.79 1.54 -11.91
C HIS A 14 -3.29 1.28 -10.48
N THR A 15 -2.96 0.11 -9.91
CA THR A 15 -3.28 -0.20 -8.50
C THR A 15 -2.49 0.69 -7.55
N VAL A 16 -1.18 0.88 -7.79
CA VAL A 16 -0.33 1.77 -7.00
C VAL A 16 -0.83 3.22 -7.06
N ASP A 17 -1.19 3.72 -8.24
CA ASP A 17 -1.71 5.08 -8.41
C ASP A 17 -3.02 5.28 -7.63
N LYS A 18 -3.93 4.30 -7.68
CA LYS A 18 -5.18 4.31 -6.90
C LYS A 18 -4.93 4.31 -5.40
N ILE A 19 -4.07 3.41 -4.89
CA ILE A 19 -3.74 3.35 -3.46
C ILE A 19 -3.11 4.67 -3.02
N THR A 20 -2.20 5.23 -3.81
CA THR A 20 -1.56 6.53 -3.54
C THR A 20 -2.60 7.64 -3.44
N HIS A 21 -3.59 7.65 -4.32
CA HIS A 21 -4.68 8.62 -4.29
C HIS A 21 -5.50 8.52 -3.01
N GLU A 22 -5.86 7.31 -2.57
CA GLU A 22 -6.60 7.06 -1.33
C GLU A 22 -5.79 7.45 -0.09
N LEU A 23 -4.48 7.18 -0.07
CA LEU A 23 -3.61 7.59 1.04
C LEU A 23 -3.52 9.12 1.18
N LEU A 24 -3.48 9.85 0.06
CA LEU A 24 -3.37 11.31 0.03
C LEU A 24 -4.69 12.04 0.26
N ASN A 25 -5.78 11.54 -0.33
CA ASN A 25 -7.06 12.26 -0.41
C ASN A 25 -8.21 11.58 0.34
N GLY A 26 -8.03 10.34 0.77
CA GLY A 26 -8.99 9.61 1.59
C GLY A 26 -8.89 9.97 3.07
N ASP A 27 -9.46 9.10 3.91
CA ASP A 27 -9.61 9.35 5.35
C ASP A 27 -8.30 9.30 6.15
N PHE A 28 -7.19 8.90 5.51
CA PHE A 28 -5.88 8.71 6.17
C PHE A 28 -5.10 10.03 6.34
N GLY A 29 -5.36 11.03 5.49
CA GLY A 29 -4.86 12.39 5.69
C GLY A 29 -3.33 12.54 5.61
N TYR A 30 -2.65 11.70 4.82
CA TYR A 30 -1.23 11.87 4.54
C TYR A 30 -1.01 13.08 3.61
N GLN A 31 0.01 13.88 3.89
CA GLN A 31 0.33 15.08 3.09
C GLN A 31 1.16 14.75 1.86
N GLU A 32 2.07 13.77 2.00
CA GLU A 32 2.95 13.30 0.94
C GLU A 32 3.04 11.77 1.05
N VAL A 33 3.04 11.06 -0.07
CA VAL A 33 3.10 9.60 -0.13
C VAL A 33 4.03 9.21 -1.28
N HIS A 34 4.98 8.33 -0.99
CA HIS A 34 5.93 7.81 -1.96
C HIS A 34 5.91 6.30 -1.93
N PHE A 35 5.58 5.69 -3.07
CA PHE A 35 5.74 4.25 -3.26
C PHE A 35 7.22 3.88 -3.17
N ILE A 36 7.53 2.85 -2.37
CA ILE A 36 8.88 2.34 -2.19
C ILE A 36 9.05 1.07 -3.00
N GLU A 37 8.28 0.03 -2.68
CA GLU A 37 8.42 -1.31 -3.25
C GLU A 37 7.21 -2.20 -2.96
N GLU A 38 7.15 -3.33 -3.66
CA GLU A 38 6.23 -4.42 -3.37
C GLU A 38 6.62 -5.13 -2.07
N GLU A 39 5.63 -5.49 -1.27
CA GLU A 39 5.83 -6.22 -0.03
C GLU A 39 5.34 -7.66 -0.14
N ILE A 40 6.17 -8.60 0.31
CA ILE A 40 5.82 -10.01 0.41
C ILE A 40 5.51 -10.30 1.87
N LEU A 41 4.29 -10.77 2.16
CA LEU A 41 3.91 -11.27 3.48
C LEU A 41 4.21 -12.77 3.60
N PRO A 42 5.32 -13.15 4.28
CA PRO A 42 5.64 -14.56 4.47
C PRO A 42 4.59 -15.22 5.38
N GLY A 43 3.86 -16.20 4.86
CA GLY A 43 2.86 -16.99 5.59
C GLY A 43 1.42 -16.79 5.13
N GLU A 44 1.12 -15.68 4.47
CA GLU A 44 -0.24 -15.35 3.98
C GLU A 44 -0.51 -15.91 2.57
N GLY A 45 0.54 -16.34 1.86
CA GLY A 45 0.44 -17.05 0.58
C GLY A 45 0.45 -16.14 -0.65
N ALA A 46 0.51 -16.75 -1.84
CA ALA A 46 0.67 -16.05 -3.13
C ALA A 46 -0.57 -15.23 -3.57
N SER A 47 -1.64 -15.25 -2.79
CA SER A 47 -2.88 -14.53 -3.07
C SER A 47 -2.89 -13.11 -2.53
N TYR A 48 -1.92 -12.77 -1.68
CA TYR A 48 -1.82 -11.44 -1.09
C TYR A 48 -0.98 -10.51 -1.95
N VAL A 49 -1.48 -9.30 -2.14
CA VAL A 49 -0.78 -8.19 -2.77
C VAL A 49 -0.38 -7.21 -1.68
N GLY A 50 0.90 -6.89 -1.56
CA GLY A 50 1.44 -5.98 -0.56
C GLY A 50 2.27 -4.86 -1.18
N PHE A 51 2.19 -3.67 -0.59
CA PHE A 51 2.93 -2.48 -1.05
C PHE A 51 3.45 -1.67 0.14
N ILE A 52 4.69 -1.21 0.04
CA ILE A 52 5.34 -0.33 1.02
C ILE A 52 5.31 1.11 0.52
N TYR A 53 4.86 2.01 1.38
CA TYR A 53 4.86 3.45 1.19
C TYR A 53 5.65 4.16 2.29
N ASN A 54 6.33 5.23 1.89
CA ASN A 54 6.83 6.25 2.81
C ASN A 54 5.86 7.43 2.76
N ALA A 55 5.16 7.68 3.85
CA ALA A 55 4.12 8.69 3.93
C ALA A 55 4.48 9.73 4.98
N LYS A 56 4.09 10.99 4.73
CA LYS A 56 4.30 12.10 5.66
C LYS A 56 2.96 12.51 6.25
N GLY A 57 2.81 12.30 7.55
CA GLY A 57 1.61 12.65 8.28
C GLY A 57 1.46 14.16 8.49
N HIS A 58 0.30 14.56 9.00
CA HIS A 58 -0.10 15.95 9.16
C HIS A 58 0.84 16.84 10.00
N PHE A 59 1.63 16.24 10.90
CA PHE A 59 2.57 16.95 11.78
C PHE A 59 4.03 16.89 11.29
N GLY A 60 4.26 16.52 10.02
CA GLY A 60 5.60 16.38 9.44
C GLY A 60 6.35 15.14 9.93
N LYS A 61 5.65 14.19 10.57
CA LYS A 61 6.20 12.88 10.92
C LYS A 61 6.24 12.01 9.65
N ASN A 62 7.39 11.41 9.37
CA ASN A 62 7.51 10.39 8.34
C ASN A 62 7.12 9.04 8.95
N ASP A 63 6.22 8.35 8.28
CA ASP A 63 5.67 7.08 8.67
C ASP A 63 5.88 6.09 7.52
N LYS A 64 6.34 4.89 7.87
CA LYS A 64 6.36 3.77 6.92
C LYS A 64 5.02 3.05 7.04
N VAL A 65 4.39 2.85 5.89
CA VAL A 65 3.03 2.31 5.80
C VAL A 65 3.05 1.14 4.83
N SER A 66 2.45 0.05 5.25
CA SER A 66 2.23 -1.12 4.42
C SER A 66 0.76 -1.26 4.08
N VAL A 67 0.46 -1.53 2.82
CA VAL A 67 -0.91 -1.68 2.32
C VAL A 67 -1.05 -3.07 1.71
N PHE A 68 -2.01 -3.84 2.23
CA PHE A 68 -2.19 -5.25 1.86
C PHE A 68 -3.61 -5.55 1.41
N SER A 69 -3.76 -6.43 0.43
CA SER A 69 -5.05 -6.98 0.04
C SER A 69 -4.98 -8.47 -0.21
N HIS A 70 -5.99 -9.20 0.25
CA HIS A 70 -6.12 -10.64 0.00
C HIS A 70 -6.91 -10.95 -1.29
N ASP A 71 -7.74 -10.00 -1.75
CA ASP A 71 -8.69 -10.16 -2.85
C ASP A 71 -8.38 -9.25 -4.04
N GLY A 72 -7.47 -8.29 -3.87
CA GLY A 72 -7.18 -7.23 -4.83
C GLY A 72 -8.19 -6.07 -4.84
N PHE A 73 -9.19 -6.09 -3.94
CA PHE A 73 -10.26 -5.10 -3.89
C PHE A 73 -10.29 -4.34 -2.56
N THR A 74 -10.20 -5.06 -1.45
CA THR A 74 -10.20 -4.50 -0.09
C THR A 74 -8.77 -4.43 0.42
N PHE A 75 -8.34 -3.24 0.80
CA PHE A 75 -6.99 -2.98 1.26
C PHE A 75 -6.97 -2.61 2.74
N GLU A 76 -6.04 -3.20 3.48
CA GLU A 76 -5.72 -2.87 4.85
C GLU A 76 -4.46 -2.02 4.88
N ILE A 77 -4.52 -0.91 5.62
CA ILE A 77 -3.38 -0.03 5.84
C ILE A 77 -2.84 -0.29 7.22
N ARG A 78 -1.54 -0.57 7.28
CA ARG A 78 -0.84 -0.79 8.53
C ARG A 78 0.37 0.10 8.64
N LYS A 79 0.52 0.74 9.78
CA LYS A 79 1.63 1.64 10.07
C LYS A 79 2.68 0.93 10.88
N HIS A 80 3.92 1.07 10.44
CA HIS A 80 5.07 0.52 11.14
C HIS A 80 5.29 1.35 12.41
N ASN A 81 5.27 0.69 13.57
CA ASN A 81 5.67 1.33 14.82
C ASN A 81 7.13 1.02 15.18
N ASP A 82 7.68 1.75 16.14
CA ASP A 82 9.08 1.62 16.59
C ASP A 82 9.40 0.23 17.19
N LEU A 83 8.37 -0.57 17.46
CA LEU A 83 8.48 -1.93 17.99
C LEU A 83 8.45 -3.01 16.89
N GLY A 84 8.36 -2.60 15.62
CA GLY A 84 8.32 -3.51 14.47
C GLY A 84 6.97 -4.21 14.29
N PHE A 85 5.91 -3.72 14.93
CA PHE A 85 4.54 -4.17 14.71
C PHE A 85 3.79 -3.22 13.78
N ASP A 86 2.97 -3.82 12.94
CA ASP A 86 2.13 -3.14 11.97
C ASP A 86 0.76 -2.86 12.59
N ASP A 87 0.59 -1.65 13.12
CA ASP A 87 -0.68 -1.22 13.69
C ASP A 87 -1.69 -0.95 12.57
N LEU A 88 -2.86 -1.60 12.61
CA LEU A 88 -3.92 -1.37 11.64
C LEU A 88 -4.44 0.06 11.79
N GLU A 89 -4.19 0.90 10.79
CA GLU A 89 -4.71 2.27 10.74
C GLU A 89 -6.11 2.32 10.15
N GLY A 90 -6.41 1.46 9.19
CA GLY A 90 -7.73 1.39 8.61
C GLY A 90 -7.80 0.53 7.36
N ARG A 91 -8.92 0.68 6.64
CA ARG A 91 -9.25 -0.12 5.45
C ARG A 91 -9.97 0.74 4.42
N PHE A 92 -9.78 0.42 3.15
CA PHE A 92 -10.51 1.03 2.04
C PHE A 92 -10.74 0.02 0.91
N THR A 93 -11.58 0.36 -0.05
CA THR A 93 -11.93 -0.48 -1.20
C THR A 93 -11.74 0.30 -2.50
N LEU A 94 -11.16 -0.33 -3.53
CA LEU A 94 -10.80 0.28 -4.82
C LEU A 94 -11.74 -0.02 -6.00
#